data_AF-A0A524DB50-F1
#
_entry.id   AF-A0A524DB50-F1
#
_cell.length_a   1.000
_cell.length_b   1.000
_cell.length_c   1.000
_cell.angle_alpha   90.00
_cell.angle_beta   90.00
_cell.angle_gamma   90.00
#
_symmetry.space_group_name_H-M   'P 1'
#
loop_
_entity.id
_entity.type
_entity.pdbx_description
1 polymer ?
#
loop_
_entity_poly.entity_id
_entity_poly.type
_entity_poly.pdbx_seq_one_letter_code
_entity_poly.pdbx_strand_id
1 'polypeptide(L)' 'MEFSFDKVANVLYIRFSHKEVKDTEEIEEGIIIDYSENAEVIGIEILNYIERKID' A
#
# COMPACT_ATOMS: atom_id res chain seq x y z
N MET A 1 -5.11 0.80 -12.22
CA MET A 1 -5.37 0.26 -10.87
C MET A 1 -5.06 -1.22 -10.91
N GLU A 2 -4.12 -1.65 -10.07
CA GLU A 2 -3.60 -3.02 -10.02
C GLU A 2 -3.58 -3.52 -8.58
N PHE A 3 -3.76 -4.82 -8.41
CA PHE A 3 -3.69 -5.48 -7.11
C PHE A 3 -2.62 -6.55 -7.17
N SER A 4 -1.71 -6.56 -6.20
CA SER A 4 -0.72 -7.62 -6.06
C SER A 4 -0.66 -8.08 -4.62
N PHE A 5 -0.68 -9.40 -4.43
CA PHE A 5 -0.58 -10.01 -3.12
C PHE A 5 0.70 -10.84 -3.04
N ASP A 6 1.59 -10.45 -2.14
CA ASP A 6 2.75 -11.27 -1.78
C ASP A 6 2.39 -12.15 -0.59
N LYS A 7 2.22 -13.44 -0.87
CA LYS A 7 1.85 -14.44 0.15
C LYS A 7 2.99 -14.70 1.16
N VAL A 8 4.25 -14.58 0.74
CA VAL A 8 5.40 -14.83 1.61
C VAL A 8 5.56 -13.67 2.60
N ALA A 9 5.41 -12.43 2.11
CA ALA A 9 5.45 -11.24 2.94
C ALA A 9 4.13 -10.98 3.70
N ASN A 10 3.03 -11.62 3.31
CA ASN A 10 1.68 -11.36 3.82
C ASN A 10 1.27 -9.88 3.60
N VAL A 11 1.49 -9.37 2.39
CA VAL A 11 1.23 -7.97 2.01
C VAL A 11 0.30 -7.91 0.81
N LEU A 12 -0.77 -7.13 0.93
CA LEU A 12 -1.59 -6.70 -0.20
C LEU A 12 -1.17 -5.30 -0.63
N TYR A 13 -0.81 -5.15 -1.89
CA TYR A 13 -0.56 -3.85 -2.52
C TYR A 13 -1.68 -3.50 -3.48
N ILE A 14 -2.20 -2.28 -3.34
CA ILE A 14 -3.19 -1.67 -4.22
C ILE A 14 -2.53 -0.49 -4.90
N ARG A 15 -2.24 -0.61 -6.20
CA ARG A 15 -1.57 0.43 -6.99
C ARG A 15 -2.58 1.22 -7.80
N PHE A 16 -2.65 2.54 -7.62
CA PHE A 16 -3.54 3.40 -8.40
C PHE A 16 -2.91 3.89 -9.70
N SER A 17 -1.59 4.12 -9.70
CA SER A 17 -0.85 4.57 -10.90
C SER A 17 0.59 4.03 -10.95
N HIS A 18 1.21 4.08 -12.13
CA HIS A 18 2.62 3.74 -12.32
C HIS A 18 3.59 4.92 -12.11
N LYS A 19 3.11 6.01 -11.49
CA LYS A 19 4.00 7.10 -11.08
C LYS A 19 5.04 6.57 -10.08
N GLU A 20 6.16 7.27 -9.99
CA GLU A 20 7.23 6.95 -9.06
C GLU A 20 6.80 7.30 -7.63
N VAL A 21 7.10 6.40 -6.68
CA VAL A 21 6.94 6.66 -5.26
C VAL A 21 8.04 7.63 -4.81
N LYS A 22 7.64 8.78 -4.28
CA LYS A 22 8.55 9.80 -3.74
C LYS A 22 8.51 9.88 -2.23
N ASP A 23 7.38 9.55 -1.63
CA ASP A 23 7.22 9.51 -0.19
C ASP A 23 6.31 8.35 0.19
N THR A 24 6.48 7.86 1.41
CA THR A 24 5.76 6.71 1.97
C THR A 24 5.47 6.99 3.44
N GLU A 25 4.21 6.85 3.84
CA GLU A 25 3.76 7.11 5.20
C GLU A 25 2.96 5.93 5.76
N GLU A 26 3.31 5.46 6.96
CA GLU A 26 2.48 4.53 7.72
C GLU A 26 1.44 5.32 8.53
N ILE A 27 0.19 5.33 8.07
CA ILE A 27 -0.89 6.13 8.65
C ILE A 27 -1.60 5.42 9.81
N GLU A 28 -1.54 4.09 9.82
CA GLU A 28 -2.01 3.21 10.88
C GLU A 28 -1.12 1.96 10.89
N GLU A 29 -1.12 1.19 11.98
CA GLU A 29 -0.29 -0.02 12.10
C GLU A 29 -0.47 -0.95 10.89
N GLY A 30 0.54 -1.07 10.04
CA GLY A 30 0.52 -1.88 8.82
C GLY A 30 -0.37 -1.37 7.68
N ILE A 31 -0.82 -0.11 7.71
CA ILE A 31 -1.42 0.60 6.57
C ILE A 31 -0.45 1.68 6.10
N ILE A 32 0.08 1.50 4.91
CA ILE A 32 1.11 2.37 4.34
C ILE A 32 0.57 2.98 3.05
N ILE A 33 0.79 4.28 2.88
CA ILE A 33 0.39 5.05 1.71
C ILE A 33 1.61 5.54 0.96
N ASP A 34 1.63 5.29 -0.36
CA ASP A 34 2.65 5.83 -1.26
C ASP A 34 2.16 7.10 -1.95
N TYR A 35 3.02 8.11 -1.97
CA TYR A 35 2.78 9.40 -2.60
C TYR A 35 3.70 9.65 -3.80
N SER A 36 3.16 10.33 -4.82
CA SER A 36 3.94 10.89 -5.92
C SER A 36 4.65 12.19 -5.49
N GLU A 37 5.49 12.73 -6.38
CA GLU A 37 6.14 14.04 -6.20
C GLU A 37 5.15 15.19 -5.92
N ASN A 38 3.89 15.06 -6.36
CA ASN A 38 2.84 16.06 -6.18
C ASN A 38 1.93 15.77 -4.97
N ALA A 39 2.35 14.90 -4.05
CA ALA A 39 1.57 14.44 -2.90
C ALA A 39 0.23 13.76 -3.27
N GLU A 40 0.14 13.18 -4.48
CA GLU A 40 -1.01 12.36 -4.85
C GLU A 40 -0.81 10.95 -4.29
N VAL A 41 -1.87 10.35 -3.73
CA VAL A 41 -1.85 8.94 -3.35
C VAL A 41 -1.77 8.06 -4.60
N ILE A 42 -0.74 7.21 -4.70
CA ILE A 42 -0.49 6.35 -5.85
C ILE A 42 -0.43 4.86 -5.52
N GLY A 43 -0.34 4.50 -4.23
CA GLY A 43 -0.33 3.13 -3.76
C GLY A 43 -0.77 3.01 -2.30
N ILE A 44 -1.23 1.81 -1.92
CA ILE A 44 -1.51 1.42 -0.53
C ILE A 44 -0.91 0.04 -0.31
N GLU A 45 -0.10 -0.13 0.74
CA GLU A 45 0.33 -1.43 1.24
C GLU A 45 -0.41 -1.77 2.53
N ILE A 46 -0.95 -2.98 2.60
CA ILE A 46 -1.62 -3.53 3.77
C ILE A 46 -0.79 -4.72 4.24
N LEU A 47 -0.07 -4.53 5.35
CA LEU A 47 0.71 -5.56 6.01
C LEU A 47 -0.20 -6.49 6.82
N ASN A 48 0.28 -7.71 7.04
CA ASN A 48 -0.41 -8.78 7.76
C ASN A 48 -1.81 -9.10 7.19
N TYR A 49 -2.00 -8.93 5.89
CA TYR A 49 -3.31 -8.94 5.23
C TYR A 49 -4.18 -10.17 5.55
N ILE A 50 -3.60 -11.38 5.58
CA ILE A 50 -4.33 -12.62 5.87
C ILE A 50 -4.93 -12.62 7.28
N GLU A 51 -4.22 -12.06 8.26
CA GLU A 51 -4.58 -12.12 9.68
C GLU A 51 -5.32 -10.85 10.15
N ARG A 52 -5.27 -9.81 9.32
CA ARG A 52 -5.88 -8.52 9.61
C ARG A 52 -7.41 -8.66 9.56
N LYS A 53 -8.05 -8.39 10.69
CA LYS A 53 -9.50 -8.16 10.72
C LYS A 53 -9.76 -6.77 10.16
N ILE A 54 -10.47 -6.72 9.03
CA ILE A 54 -11.01 -5.48 8.48
C ILE A 54 -12.49 -5.49 8.88
N ASP A 55 -12.82 -4.72 9.91
CA ASP A 55 -14.19 -4.50 10.38
C ASP A 55 -14.85 -3.35 9.61
#